data_AF-A0A383VPR7-F1
#
_entry.id   AF-A0A383VPR7-F1
#
_cell.length_a   1.000
_cell.length_b   1.000
_cell.length_c   1.000
_cell.angle_alpha   90.00
_cell.angle_beta   90.00
_cell.angle_gamma   90.00
#
_symmetry.space_group_name_H-M   'P 1'
#
loop_
_entity.id
_entity.type
_entity.pdbx_description
1 polymer ?
#
loop_
_entity_poly.entity_id
_entity_poly.type
_entity_poly.pdbx_seq_one_letter_code
_entity_poly.pdbx_strand_id
1 'polypeptide(L)'
;MNAERPGLNRIIVLLAPLFFAFACFLAFEVSRPDLLIVGNITVDLVDGTTPTGGAVSYAAVVAQALKARACVVTVAGPEADLAVFEGSELYAIRANETLTFEHSYAWWGHSRKLRVTANPNITISRAHVPLKCQLARVVLLGPLTLHDVDAASFMRYAGFWDRLLNRNQLIGLMAQGFQRDLGSAGEVLPLPAPSKQLLDGLGPRVSLFLSDVETDSWSQQQLEAVAGACERTIITLGEKGALLVPRSAAQPQHIPVVKVPQAVDTNGAGDTFATAFMIALMRGDANPGHTAAWAASRAVMQPQTCKPRCAPRLITAAPGGLAPLSEAERVRIALRPLLQALAAAAEPVVQPLAARAAAALPTGTLVQPAWVKQLAQWLGVVSGSSSSAAAAAGVAADTQAGS
;
A
#
# COMPACT_ATOMS: atom_id res chain seq x y z
N MET A 1 -33.35 -58.54 -5.37
CA MET A 1 -32.31 -57.80 -6.15
C MET A 1 -32.12 -56.44 -5.49
N ASN A 2 -31.21 -56.36 -4.53
CA ASN A 2 -30.81 -55.09 -3.92
C ASN A 2 -29.71 -54.49 -4.78
N ALA A 3 -30.04 -53.43 -5.52
CA ALA A 3 -29.06 -52.63 -6.22
C ALA A 3 -28.29 -51.78 -5.19
N GLU A 4 -27.12 -52.27 -4.76
CA GLU A 4 -26.14 -51.43 -4.08
C GLU A 4 -25.82 -50.23 -4.98
N ARG A 5 -26.02 -49.00 -4.49
CA ARG A 5 -25.64 -47.76 -5.19
C ARG A 5 -24.11 -47.60 -5.08
N PRO A 6 -23.30 -47.86 -6.13
CA PRO A 6 -21.83 -47.81 -6.01
C PRO A 6 -21.25 -46.40 -6.21
N GLY A 7 -22.09 -45.36 -6.34
CA GLY A 7 -21.67 -44.05 -6.84
C GLY A 7 -21.16 -43.07 -5.78
N LEU A 8 -21.82 -42.99 -4.61
CA LEU A 8 -21.59 -41.89 -3.67
C LEU A 8 -20.27 -42.04 -2.89
N ASN A 9 -19.96 -43.25 -2.41
CA ASN A 9 -18.72 -43.52 -1.66
C ASN A 9 -17.47 -43.35 -2.53
N ARG A 10 -17.52 -43.67 -3.83
CA ARG A 10 -16.39 -43.47 -4.74
C ARG A 10 -16.12 -42.00 -5.02
N ILE A 11 -17.16 -41.18 -5.17
CA ILE A 11 -17.03 -39.74 -5.39
C ILE A 11 -16.46 -39.05 -4.14
N ILE A 12 -16.91 -39.42 -2.95
CA ILE A 12 -16.40 -38.87 -1.68
C ILE A 12 -14.90 -39.19 -1.50
N VAL A 13 -14.49 -40.43 -1.79
CA VAL A 13 -13.06 -40.84 -1.72
C VAL A 13 -12.20 -40.10 -2.76
N LEU A 14 -12.72 -39.81 -3.95
CA LEU A 14 -12.02 -39.06 -4.99
C LEU A 14 -11.90 -37.56 -4.69
N LEU A 15 -12.89 -36.97 -4.00
CA LEU A 15 -12.92 -35.54 -3.69
C LEU A 15 -12.24 -35.16 -2.36
N ALA A 16 -12.09 -36.10 -1.43
CA ALA A 16 -11.46 -35.85 -0.13
C ALA A 16 -10.04 -35.25 -0.21
N PRO A 17 -9.12 -35.71 -1.10
CA PRO A 17 -7.79 -35.12 -1.24
C PRO A 17 -7.82 -33.67 -1.74
N LEU A 18 -8.73 -33.37 -2.68
CA LEU A 18 -8.93 -32.02 -3.21
C LEU A 18 -9.47 -31.07 -2.14
N PHE A 19 -10.44 -31.54 -1.36
CA PHE A 19 -10.97 -30.77 -0.24
C PHE A 19 -9.90 -30.50 0.82
N PHE A 20 -9.10 -31.52 1.18
CA PHE A 20 -8.01 -31.37 2.14
C PHE A 20 -6.95 -30.37 1.63
N ALA A 21 -6.52 -30.50 0.36
CA ALA A 21 -5.58 -29.56 -0.25
C ALA A 21 -6.12 -28.12 -0.25
N PHE A 22 -7.40 -27.94 -0.58
CA PHE A 22 -8.06 -26.63 -0.52
C PHE A 22 -8.12 -26.08 0.91
N ALA A 23 -8.47 -26.89 1.90
CA ALA A 23 -8.50 -26.50 3.30
C ALA A 23 -7.11 -26.08 3.81
N CYS A 24 -6.06 -26.85 3.47
CA CYS A 24 -4.68 -26.50 3.79
C CYS A 24 -4.24 -25.19 3.11
N PHE A 25 -4.58 -25.00 1.83
CA PHE A 25 -4.30 -23.76 1.11
C PHE A 25 -4.99 -22.56 1.77
N LEU A 26 -6.28 -22.69 2.11
CA LEU A 26 -7.03 -21.62 2.76
C LEU A 26 -6.49 -21.31 4.16
N ALA A 27 -6.18 -22.34 4.96
CA ALA A 27 -5.57 -22.17 6.26
C ALA A 27 -4.22 -21.46 6.17
N PHE A 28 -3.38 -21.88 5.22
CA PHE A 28 -2.11 -21.22 4.92
C PHE A 28 -2.32 -19.76 4.57
N GLU A 29 -3.17 -19.46 3.58
CA GLU A 29 -3.44 -18.09 3.15
C GLU A 29 -3.95 -17.25 4.33
N VAL A 30 -5.00 -17.68 5.05
CA VAL A 30 -5.52 -16.96 6.21
C VAL A 30 -4.45 -16.72 7.28
N SER A 31 -3.51 -17.64 7.47
CA SER A 31 -2.42 -17.52 8.45
C SER A 31 -1.31 -16.53 8.06
N ARG A 32 -1.19 -16.16 6.78
CA ARG A 32 -0.16 -15.22 6.31
C ARG A 32 -0.27 -13.88 7.03
N PRO A 33 0.85 -13.25 7.44
CA PRO A 33 0.84 -11.87 7.91
C PRO A 33 0.22 -10.94 6.87
N ASP A 34 -0.42 -9.87 7.34
CA ASP A 34 -0.98 -8.89 6.43
C ASP A 34 0.10 -7.94 5.93
N LEU A 35 0.97 -7.49 6.84
CA LEU A 35 2.08 -6.58 6.55
C LEU A 35 3.41 -7.11 7.07
N LEU A 36 4.45 -6.85 6.29
CA LEU A 36 5.83 -6.79 6.71
C LEU A 36 6.25 -5.32 6.61
N ILE A 37 6.73 -4.74 7.71
CA ILE A 37 7.18 -3.35 7.78
C ILE A 37 8.69 -3.38 8.06
N VAL A 38 9.48 -2.75 7.20
CA VAL A 38 10.95 -2.77 7.25
C VAL A 38 11.49 -1.35 7.19
N GLY A 39 12.31 -0.98 8.17
CA GLY A 39 12.97 0.31 8.24
C GLY A 39 13.47 0.59 9.66
N ASN A 40 14.26 1.65 9.82
CA ASN A 40 14.80 2.00 11.12
C ASN A 40 13.76 2.74 11.98
N ILE A 41 13.67 2.34 13.25
CA ILE A 41 13.10 3.19 14.29
C ILE A 41 14.04 4.37 14.49
N THR A 42 13.50 5.54 14.78
CA THR A 42 14.32 6.72 15.07
C THR A 42 14.04 7.31 16.44
N VAL A 43 15.05 8.03 16.92
CA VAL A 43 14.88 9.02 17.97
C VAL A 43 14.90 10.40 17.30
N ASP A 44 13.84 11.17 17.47
CA ASP A 44 13.74 12.50 16.90
C ASP A 44 14.00 13.54 18.00
N LEU A 45 15.11 14.29 17.92
CA LEU A 45 15.43 15.37 18.85
C LEU A 45 14.66 16.64 18.45
N VAL A 46 13.69 17.04 19.26
CA VAL A 46 12.85 18.22 19.06
C VAL A 46 12.72 18.99 20.37
N ASP A 47 13.22 20.22 20.42
CA ASP A 47 13.10 21.12 21.58
C ASP A 47 13.48 20.45 22.92
N GLY A 48 14.53 19.62 22.90
CA GLY A 48 15.02 18.87 24.08
C GLY A 48 14.23 17.60 24.43
N THR A 49 13.17 17.29 23.69
CA THR A 49 12.43 16.02 23.78
C THR A 49 12.94 15.02 22.74
N THR A 50 12.72 13.73 23.00
CA THR A 50 13.20 12.61 22.16
C THR A 50 12.06 11.68 21.72
N PRO A 51 10.99 12.17 21.08
CA PRO A 51 9.92 11.32 20.57
C PRO A 51 10.43 10.22 19.64
N THR A 52 9.76 9.08 19.68
CA THR A 52 9.98 7.98 18.73
C THR A 52 9.48 8.38 17.35
N GLY A 53 10.33 8.19 16.35
CA GLY A 53 10.00 8.47 14.95
C GLY A 53 10.26 7.28 14.04
N GLY A 54 10.45 7.61 12.77
CA GLY A 54 10.78 6.68 11.71
C GLY A 54 9.54 6.11 11.01
N ALA A 55 9.66 5.92 9.70
CA ALA A 55 8.56 5.46 8.86
C ALA A 55 7.96 4.13 9.35
N VAL A 56 8.81 3.25 9.88
CA VAL A 56 8.42 1.96 10.48
C VAL A 56 7.45 2.13 11.66
N SER A 57 7.65 3.17 12.48
CA SER A 57 6.86 3.43 13.69
C SER A 57 5.47 3.98 13.33
N TYR A 58 5.41 4.92 12.38
CA TYR A 58 4.14 5.41 11.84
C TYR A 58 3.35 4.29 11.15
N ALA A 59 4.03 3.46 10.35
CA ALA A 59 3.40 2.32 9.69
C ALA A 59 2.85 1.29 10.69
N ALA A 60 3.60 0.96 11.74
CA ALA A 60 3.17 0.02 12.77
C ALA A 60 1.90 0.52 13.50
N VAL A 61 1.85 1.81 13.83
CA VAL A 61 0.69 2.44 14.48
C VAL A 61 -0.54 2.42 13.58
N VAL A 62 -0.40 2.66 12.28
CA VAL A 62 -1.53 2.51 11.33
C VAL A 62 -1.99 1.05 11.25
N ALA A 63 -1.06 0.10 11.20
CA ALA A 63 -1.40 -1.32 11.21
C ALA A 63 -2.16 -1.72 12.47
N GLN A 64 -1.73 -1.26 13.65
CA GLN A 64 -2.44 -1.46 14.92
C GLN A 64 -3.84 -0.85 14.89
N ALA A 65 -3.98 0.40 14.43
CA ALA A 65 -5.27 1.08 14.30
C ALA A 65 -6.26 0.23 13.49
N LEU A 66 -5.79 -0.28 12.35
CA LEU A 66 -6.59 -1.06 11.41
C LEU A 66 -6.62 -2.56 11.74
N LYS A 67 -6.10 -2.97 12.91
CA LYS A 67 -5.96 -4.37 13.34
C LYS A 67 -5.33 -5.28 12.28
N ALA A 68 -4.42 -4.74 11.48
CA ALA A 68 -3.65 -5.52 10.54
C ALA A 68 -2.49 -6.23 11.26
N ARG A 69 -2.30 -7.52 11.00
CA ARG A 69 -1.24 -8.34 11.58
C ARG A 69 0.07 -7.98 10.90
N ALA A 70 0.92 -7.25 11.61
CA ALA A 70 2.20 -6.77 11.12
C ALA A 70 3.37 -7.57 11.72
N CYS A 71 4.29 -7.98 10.86
CA CYS A 71 5.68 -8.20 11.26
C CYS A 71 6.45 -6.89 11.09
N VAL A 72 7.25 -6.53 12.09
CA VAL A 72 8.10 -5.33 12.06
C VAL A 72 9.56 -5.76 12.15
N VAL A 73 10.39 -5.31 11.20
CA VAL A 73 11.84 -5.53 11.20
C VAL A 73 12.53 -4.17 11.24
N THR A 74 13.30 -3.93 12.29
CA THR A 74 13.89 -2.61 12.58
C THR A 74 15.27 -2.75 13.21
N VAL A 75 16.08 -1.70 13.11
CA VAL A 75 17.37 -1.58 13.82
C VAL A 75 17.18 -0.66 15.01
N ALA A 76 17.60 -1.10 16.19
CA ALA A 76 17.40 -0.36 17.44
C ALA A 76 18.64 -0.42 18.35
N GLY A 77 19.03 0.74 18.87
CA GLY A 77 19.97 0.88 19.98
C GLY A 77 19.29 0.78 21.35
N PRO A 78 20.05 0.80 22.45
CA PRO A 78 19.52 0.68 23.82
C PRO A 78 18.50 1.75 24.22
N GLU A 79 18.55 2.92 23.59
CA GLU A 79 17.73 4.09 23.85
C GLU A 79 16.39 4.10 23.09
N ALA A 80 16.21 3.19 22.12
CA ALA A 80 14.99 3.13 21.32
C ALA A 80 13.78 2.68 22.15
N ASP A 81 12.69 3.45 22.11
CA ASP A 81 11.41 3.08 22.72
C ASP A 81 10.62 2.12 21.80
N LEU A 82 10.80 0.82 22.02
CA LEU A 82 10.17 -0.23 21.23
C LEU A 82 8.69 -0.46 21.57
N ALA A 83 8.14 0.17 22.62
CA ALA A 83 6.74 -0.04 22.98
C ALA A 83 5.76 0.50 21.93
N VAL A 84 6.24 1.32 20.97
CA VAL A 84 5.46 1.69 19.77
C VAL A 84 5.03 0.47 18.94
N PHE A 85 5.73 -0.66 19.05
CA PHE A 85 5.44 -1.89 18.31
C PHE A 85 4.62 -2.91 19.09
N GLU A 86 4.12 -2.57 20.29
CA GLU A 86 3.24 -3.46 21.05
C GLU A 86 2.04 -3.93 20.20
N GLY A 87 1.77 -5.25 20.23
CA GLY A 87 0.75 -5.87 19.38
C GLY A 87 1.21 -6.25 17.97
N SER A 88 2.43 -5.92 17.57
CA SER A 88 3.06 -6.40 16.32
C SER A 88 4.10 -7.49 16.60
N GLU A 89 4.41 -8.32 15.61
CA GLU A 89 5.48 -9.32 15.70
C GLU A 89 6.83 -8.63 15.39
N LEU A 90 7.54 -8.22 16.44
CA LEU A 90 8.75 -7.41 16.35
C LEU A 90 10.03 -8.26 16.24
N TYR A 91 10.87 -7.91 15.27
CA TYR A 91 12.22 -8.44 15.05
C TYR A 91 13.21 -7.28 15.02
N ALA A 92 13.76 -6.94 16.19
CA ALA A 92 14.74 -5.87 16.34
C ALA A 92 16.17 -6.39 16.14
N ILE A 93 16.88 -5.82 15.17
CA ILE A 93 18.32 -5.97 14.98
C ILE A 93 19.01 -5.02 15.98
N ARG A 94 19.82 -5.56 16.88
CA ARG A 94 20.50 -4.74 17.89
C ARG A 94 21.64 -3.95 17.26
N ALA A 95 21.71 -2.67 17.60
CA ALA A 95 22.80 -1.76 17.27
C ALA A 95 23.35 -1.09 18.54
N ASN A 96 24.48 -0.39 18.42
CA ASN A 96 25.05 0.38 19.53
C ASN A 96 24.34 1.73 19.72
N GLU A 97 23.69 2.24 18.69
CA GLU A 97 22.94 3.49 18.66
C GLU A 97 21.75 3.37 17.71
N THR A 98 20.76 4.23 17.89
CA THR A 98 19.56 4.34 17.07
C THR A 98 19.72 5.49 16.10
N LEU A 99 19.15 5.35 14.90
CA LEU A 99 19.15 6.43 13.92
C LEU A 99 18.48 7.66 14.53
N THR A 100 19.21 8.76 14.66
CA THR A 100 18.74 9.94 15.41
C THR A 100 18.69 11.16 14.51
N PHE A 101 17.51 11.75 14.36
CA PHE A 101 17.30 12.99 13.61
C PHE A 101 17.14 14.17 14.57
N GLU A 102 17.92 15.22 14.38
CA GLU A 102 17.72 16.49 15.04
C GLU A 102 16.93 17.44 14.15
N HIS A 103 15.91 18.04 14.73
CA HIS A 103 15.05 19.03 14.09
C HIS A 103 15.38 20.42 14.60
N SER A 104 15.89 21.28 13.72
CA SER A 104 16.07 22.71 14.02
C SER A 104 15.17 23.57 13.14
N TYR A 105 14.51 24.55 13.76
CA TYR A 105 13.69 25.54 13.06
C TYR A 105 14.50 26.81 12.86
N ALA A 106 14.66 27.26 11.61
CA ALA A 106 15.27 28.56 11.35
C ALA A 106 14.24 29.67 11.65
N TRP A 107 14.58 30.61 12.55
CA TRP A 107 13.68 31.68 13.03
C TRP A 107 13.19 32.65 11.94
N TRP A 108 13.76 32.59 10.73
CA TRP A 108 13.57 33.58 9.65
C TRP A 108 13.02 32.97 8.35
N GLY A 109 12.74 31.68 8.33
CA GLY A 109 12.20 31.00 7.17
C GLY A 109 11.66 29.67 7.59
N HIS A 110 10.43 29.35 7.20
CA HIS A 110 9.68 28.14 7.55
C HIS A 110 10.34 26.81 7.10
N SER A 111 11.65 26.79 6.86
CA SER A 111 12.44 25.61 6.54
C SER A 111 12.94 24.93 7.81
N ARG A 112 12.39 23.74 8.05
CA ARG A 112 12.92 22.77 9.01
C ARG A 112 14.24 22.24 8.48
N LYS A 113 15.32 22.35 9.26
CA LYS A 113 16.59 21.70 8.97
C LYS A 113 16.65 20.37 9.71
N LEU A 114 17.02 19.32 8.97
CA LEU A 114 17.20 17.98 9.50
C LEU A 114 18.70 17.67 9.54
N ARG A 115 19.15 17.08 10.65
CA ARG A 115 20.52 16.61 10.81
C ARG A 115 20.52 15.22 11.41
N VAL A 116 21.28 14.29 10.84
CA VAL A 116 21.54 12.98 11.43
C VAL A 116 22.66 13.12 12.45
N THR A 117 22.39 12.72 13.69
CA THR A 117 23.34 12.82 14.81
C THR A 117 23.93 11.48 15.25
N ALA A 118 23.22 10.39 14.95
CA ALA A 118 23.65 9.02 15.18
C ALA A 118 23.11 8.14 14.04
N ASN A 119 23.89 7.17 13.57
CA ASN A 119 23.49 6.28 12.48
C ASN A 119 24.01 4.85 12.74
N PRO A 120 23.13 3.86 12.93
CA PRO A 120 23.54 2.50 13.26
C PRO A 120 24.40 1.83 12.18
N ASN A 121 24.45 2.36 10.95
CA ASN A 121 25.22 1.83 9.83
C ASN A 121 24.92 0.36 9.52
N ILE A 122 23.66 -0.05 9.70
CA ILE A 122 23.15 -1.38 9.37
C ILE A 122 22.16 -1.24 8.22
N THR A 123 22.40 -2.00 7.15
CA THR A 123 21.48 -2.12 6.03
C THR A 123 20.56 -3.33 6.23
N ILE A 124 19.27 -3.07 6.46
CA ILE A 124 18.27 -4.13 6.54
C ILE A 124 18.01 -4.69 5.14
N SER A 125 18.22 -5.99 4.99
CA SER A 125 17.91 -6.75 3.77
C SER A 125 16.89 -7.83 4.04
N ARG A 126 16.33 -8.41 2.98
CA ARG A 126 15.37 -9.53 3.06
C ARG A 126 15.89 -10.72 3.88
N ALA A 127 17.21 -10.94 3.92
CA ALA A 127 17.82 -12.03 4.70
C ALA A 127 17.65 -11.86 6.22
N HIS A 128 17.45 -10.63 6.70
CA HIS A 128 17.17 -10.36 8.11
C HIS A 128 15.71 -10.66 8.49
N VAL A 129 14.85 -10.91 7.49
CA VAL A 129 13.41 -11.12 7.72
C VAL A 129 13.13 -12.60 7.93
N PRO A 130 12.43 -12.98 9.02
CA PRO A 130 11.98 -14.36 9.24
C PRO A 130 11.09 -14.86 8.10
N LEU A 131 11.21 -16.15 7.75
CA LEU A 131 10.50 -16.74 6.60
C LEU A 131 8.98 -16.53 6.66
N LYS A 132 8.36 -16.65 7.84
CA LYS A 132 6.92 -16.38 8.04
C LYS A 132 6.55 -14.96 7.63
N CYS A 133 7.38 -13.98 7.98
CA CYS A 133 7.16 -12.57 7.69
C CYS A 133 7.45 -12.21 6.24
N GLN A 134 8.38 -12.92 5.57
CA GLN A 134 8.59 -12.77 4.13
C GLN A 134 7.36 -13.13 3.29
N LEU A 135 6.45 -13.95 3.85
CA LEU A 135 5.18 -14.32 3.22
C LEU A 135 4.06 -13.30 3.46
N ALA A 136 4.33 -12.13 4.05
CA ALA A 136 3.32 -11.10 4.25
C ALA A 136 2.61 -10.73 2.93
N ARG A 137 1.34 -10.31 2.98
CA ARG A 137 0.62 -9.88 1.78
C ARG A 137 1.13 -8.55 1.23
N VAL A 138 1.56 -7.67 2.12
CA VAL A 138 2.13 -6.37 1.81
C VAL A 138 3.51 -6.28 2.43
N VAL A 139 4.50 -5.81 1.67
CA VAL A 139 5.81 -5.40 2.18
C VAL A 139 5.88 -3.88 2.11
N LEU A 140 6.10 -3.22 3.25
CA LEU A 140 6.34 -1.79 3.36
C LEU A 140 7.81 -1.55 3.69
N LEU A 141 8.51 -0.89 2.78
CA LEU A 141 9.89 -0.49 2.95
C LEU A 141 9.92 1.01 3.24
N GLY A 142 10.50 1.39 4.38
CA GLY A 142 10.63 2.77 4.84
C GLY A 142 12.06 3.17 5.10
N PRO A 143 12.92 3.27 4.05
CA PRO A 143 14.25 3.84 4.20
C PRO A 143 14.14 5.31 4.64
N LEU A 144 15.03 5.72 5.52
CA LEU A 144 15.17 7.11 6.02
C LEU A 144 16.51 7.74 5.61
N THR A 145 17.46 6.91 5.18
CA THR A 145 18.77 7.26 4.62
C THR A 145 19.05 6.40 3.38
N LEU A 146 20.11 6.71 2.62
CA LEU A 146 20.47 5.96 1.42
C LEU A 146 20.76 4.47 1.67
N HIS A 147 21.25 4.10 2.85
CA HIS A 147 21.86 2.79 3.08
C HIS A 147 21.25 2.00 4.24
N ASP A 148 20.12 2.42 4.80
CA ASP A 148 19.47 1.70 5.90
C ASP A 148 18.61 0.51 5.45
N VAL A 149 18.13 0.50 4.20
CA VAL A 149 17.35 -0.62 3.65
C VAL A 149 17.87 -1.00 2.26
N ASP A 150 18.15 -2.29 2.05
CA ASP A 150 18.41 -2.85 0.72
C ASP A 150 17.08 -3.24 0.06
N ALA A 151 16.42 -2.27 -0.58
CA ALA A 151 15.14 -2.50 -1.26
C ALA A 151 15.24 -3.53 -2.40
N ALA A 152 16.39 -3.62 -3.07
CA ALA A 152 16.62 -4.55 -4.17
C ALA A 152 16.49 -6.00 -3.71
N SER A 153 16.92 -6.31 -2.49
CA SER A 153 16.76 -7.65 -1.90
C SER A 153 15.30 -8.10 -1.75
N PHE A 154 14.35 -7.17 -1.66
CA PHE A 154 12.92 -7.47 -1.56
C PHE A 154 12.24 -7.66 -2.92
N MET A 155 12.86 -7.22 -4.01
CA MET A 155 12.34 -7.41 -5.37
C MET A 155 12.66 -8.80 -5.93
N ARG A 156 13.69 -9.46 -5.38
CA ARG A 156 14.19 -10.75 -5.86
C ARG A 156 13.56 -11.90 -5.07
N TYR A 157 12.99 -12.85 -5.80
CA TYR A 157 12.42 -14.08 -5.24
C TYR A 157 13.22 -15.29 -5.72
N ALA A 158 13.58 -16.19 -4.80
CA ALA A 158 14.48 -17.30 -5.07
C ALA A 158 13.72 -18.63 -5.29
N GLY A 159 13.91 -19.25 -6.46
CA GLY A 159 13.31 -20.55 -6.78
C GLY A 159 11.84 -20.46 -7.20
N PHE A 160 11.23 -21.63 -7.43
CA PHE A 160 9.85 -21.74 -7.89
C PHE A 160 8.83 -21.40 -6.79
N TRP A 161 9.04 -21.96 -5.59
CA TRP A 161 8.08 -21.81 -4.48
C TRP A 161 7.99 -20.37 -3.96
N ASP A 162 9.10 -19.68 -3.80
CA ASP A 162 9.09 -18.27 -3.35
C ASP A 162 8.33 -17.37 -4.33
N ARG A 163 8.58 -17.56 -5.64
CA ARG A 163 7.85 -16.86 -6.71
C ARG A 163 6.36 -17.19 -6.70
N LEU A 164 5.99 -18.45 -6.50
CA LEU A 164 4.60 -18.88 -6.48
C LEU A 164 3.85 -18.32 -5.27
N LEU A 165 4.42 -18.45 -4.07
CA LEU A 165 3.79 -18.03 -2.81
C LEU A 165 3.68 -16.50 -2.72
N ASN A 166 4.65 -15.78 -3.28
CA ASN A 166 4.68 -14.33 -3.26
C ASN A 166 4.22 -13.68 -4.57
N ARG A 167 3.59 -14.44 -5.49
CA ARG A 167 3.15 -13.90 -6.79
C ARG A 167 2.18 -12.73 -6.71
N ASN A 168 1.44 -12.59 -5.60
CA ASN A 168 0.43 -11.54 -5.37
C ASN A 168 0.78 -10.58 -4.21
N GLN A 169 1.98 -10.67 -3.65
CA GLN A 169 2.52 -9.71 -2.68
C GLN A 169 2.56 -8.28 -3.25
N LEU A 170 2.02 -7.31 -2.51
CA LEU A 170 2.13 -5.90 -2.85
C LEU A 170 3.39 -5.33 -2.19
N ILE A 171 4.11 -4.45 -2.88
CA ILE A 171 5.28 -3.79 -2.30
C ILE A 171 5.04 -2.28 -2.29
N GLY A 172 5.07 -1.67 -1.12
CA GLY A 172 5.06 -0.23 -0.93
C GLY A 172 6.46 0.25 -0.58
N LEU A 173 6.98 1.21 -1.32
CA LEU A 173 8.29 1.80 -1.08
C LEU A 173 8.12 3.29 -0.73
N MET A 174 8.33 3.63 0.54
CA MET A 174 8.37 5.01 1.04
C MET A 174 9.79 5.55 0.79
N ALA A 175 10.03 6.01 -0.43
CA ALA A 175 11.38 6.21 -0.97
C ALA A 175 12.10 7.48 -0.51
N GLN A 176 11.51 8.25 0.40
CA GLN A 176 12.05 9.54 0.82
C GLN A 176 13.51 9.42 1.31
N GLY A 177 13.84 8.38 2.08
CA GLY A 177 15.21 8.17 2.57
C GLY A 177 16.26 7.94 1.47
N PHE A 178 15.88 7.33 0.36
CA PHE A 178 16.77 7.12 -0.77
C PHE A 178 17.08 8.39 -1.57
N GLN A 179 16.37 9.49 -1.31
CA GLN A 179 16.62 10.78 -1.94
C GLN A 179 17.30 11.77 -0.99
N ARG A 180 17.91 11.26 0.09
CA ARG A 180 18.64 12.04 1.09
C ARG A 180 20.13 11.71 1.04
N ASP A 181 20.95 12.72 0.82
CA ASP A 181 22.38 12.67 1.09
C ASP A 181 22.67 13.22 2.49
N LEU A 182 23.82 12.86 3.05
CA LEU A 182 24.30 13.36 4.34
C LEU A 182 25.51 14.26 4.12
N GLY A 183 25.37 15.54 4.47
CA GLY A 183 26.45 16.51 4.52
C GLY A 183 27.53 16.14 5.54
N SER A 184 28.64 16.87 5.54
CA SER A 184 29.80 16.58 6.39
C SER A 184 29.51 16.68 7.88
N ALA A 185 28.50 17.47 8.30
CA ALA A 185 28.05 17.55 9.68
C ALA A 185 26.74 16.75 9.94
N GLY A 186 26.36 15.88 8.99
CA GLY A 186 25.15 15.08 9.03
C GLY A 186 23.91 15.82 8.52
N GLU A 187 24.04 16.98 7.87
CA GLU A 187 22.89 17.69 7.31
C GLU A 187 22.19 16.82 6.26
N VAL A 188 20.86 16.72 6.32
CA VAL A 188 20.10 15.99 5.31
C VAL A 188 19.90 16.89 4.10
N LEU A 189 20.46 16.47 2.95
CA LEU A 189 20.42 17.21 1.70
C LEU A 189 19.61 16.43 0.65
N PRO A 190 18.77 17.09 -0.18
CA PRO A 190 18.05 16.41 -1.24
C PRO A 190 19.00 16.04 -2.39
N LEU A 191 18.79 14.86 -2.98
CA LEU A 191 19.49 14.46 -4.22
C LEU A 191 18.80 15.05 -5.47
N PRO A 192 19.56 15.59 -6.43
CA PRO A 192 19.02 16.25 -7.63
C PRO A 192 18.47 15.29 -8.69
N ALA A 193 18.66 13.99 -8.50
CA ALA A 193 18.26 12.93 -9.42
C ALA A 193 17.88 11.67 -8.64
N PRO A 194 17.10 10.74 -9.23
CA PRO A 194 16.85 9.43 -8.64
C PRO A 194 18.16 8.73 -8.28
N SER A 195 18.31 8.33 -7.01
CA SER A 195 19.49 7.62 -6.54
C SER A 195 19.53 6.19 -7.07
N LYS A 196 20.71 5.58 -7.03
CA LYS A 196 20.88 4.17 -7.42
C LYS A 196 20.01 3.25 -6.56
N GLN A 197 19.92 3.53 -5.26
CA GLN A 197 19.16 2.74 -4.29
C GLN A 197 17.66 2.81 -4.56
N LEU A 198 17.16 3.98 -4.95
CA LEU A 198 15.81 4.13 -5.45
C LEU A 198 15.59 3.26 -6.70
N LEU A 199 16.43 3.43 -7.72
CA LEU A 199 16.30 2.73 -9.01
C LEU A 199 16.34 1.19 -8.85
N ASP A 200 17.23 0.68 -8.01
CA ASP A 200 17.36 -0.75 -7.72
C ASP A 200 16.14 -1.32 -6.97
N GLY A 201 15.38 -0.47 -6.26
CA GLY A 201 14.17 -0.82 -5.53
C GLY A 201 12.88 -0.74 -6.35
N LEU A 202 12.95 -0.33 -7.63
CA LEU A 202 11.77 -0.22 -8.48
C LEU A 202 11.36 -1.58 -9.08
N GLY A 203 10.08 -1.70 -9.46
CA GLY A 203 9.60 -2.90 -10.13
C GLY A 203 8.10 -2.88 -10.43
N PRO A 204 7.62 -3.83 -11.25
CA PRO A 204 6.26 -3.81 -11.80
C PRO A 204 5.13 -4.01 -10.78
N ARG A 205 5.48 -4.23 -9.51
CA ARG A 205 4.57 -4.48 -8.37
C ARG A 205 4.73 -3.44 -7.27
N VAL A 206 5.60 -2.47 -7.49
CA VAL A 206 5.94 -1.44 -6.52
C VAL A 206 4.93 -0.33 -6.62
N SER A 207 4.35 0.01 -5.48
CA SER A 207 3.69 1.29 -5.24
C SER A 207 4.71 2.21 -4.60
N LEU A 208 5.23 3.14 -5.39
CA LEU A 208 6.26 4.07 -4.96
C LEU A 208 5.62 5.29 -4.30
N PHE A 209 6.13 5.73 -3.17
CA PHE A 209 5.68 6.93 -2.47
C PHE A 209 6.85 7.92 -2.32
N LEU A 210 6.64 9.14 -2.83
CA LEU A 210 7.55 10.28 -2.76
C LEU A 210 6.72 11.54 -2.42
N SER A 211 7.37 12.63 -2.04
CA SER A 211 6.73 13.96 -2.00
C SER A 211 7.20 14.85 -3.14
N ASP A 212 6.48 15.95 -3.35
CA ASP A 212 6.88 17.02 -4.27
C ASP A 212 8.31 17.49 -3.99
N VAL A 213 8.71 17.62 -2.72
CA VAL A 213 10.06 18.04 -2.32
C VAL A 213 11.15 17.13 -2.91
N GLU A 214 10.97 15.81 -2.89
CA GLU A 214 11.97 14.90 -3.46
C GLU A 214 12.00 14.92 -4.99
N THR A 215 10.87 15.28 -5.62
CA THR A 215 10.70 15.23 -7.08
C THR A 215 10.88 16.55 -7.81
N ASP A 216 10.86 17.69 -7.09
CA ASP A 216 10.87 19.04 -7.69
C ASP A 216 12.12 19.31 -8.54
N SER A 217 13.25 18.70 -8.16
CA SER A 217 14.52 18.82 -8.89
C SER A 217 14.64 17.89 -10.10
N TRP A 218 13.71 16.94 -10.28
CA TRP A 218 13.81 15.94 -11.33
C TRP A 218 13.27 16.44 -12.66
N SER A 219 13.92 16.03 -13.75
CA SER A 219 13.38 16.25 -15.08
C SER A 219 12.13 15.40 -15.32
N GLN A 220 11.28 15.85 -16.24
CA GLN A 220 10.11 15.08 -16.68
C GLN A 220 10.50 13.66 -17.12
N GLN A 221 11.62 13.51 -17.83
CA GLN A 221 12.12 12.19 -18.26
C GLN A 221 12.47 11.27 -17.08
N GLN A 222 13.05 11.82 -16.01
CA GLN A 222 13.36 11.05 -14.80
C GLN A 222 12.08 10.60 -14.09
N LEU A 223 11.09 11.49 -13.98
CA LEU A 223 9.78 11.17 -13.39
C LEU A 223 9.05 10.09 -14.20
N GLU A 224 9.02 10.21 -15.52
CA GLU A 224 8.42 9.23 -16.43
C GLU A 224 9.13 7.87 -16.35
N ALA A 225 10.46 7.86 -16.28
CA ALA A 225 11.24 6.63 -16.15
C ALA A 225 10.94 5.90 -14.83
N VAL A 226 10.91 6.64 -13.71
CA VAL A 226 10.58 6.08 -12.38
C VAL A 226 9.13 5.58 -12.35
N ALA A 227 8.19 6.38 -12.87
CA ALA A 227 6.78 6.01 -12.91
C ALA A 227 6.51 4.79 -13.81
N GLY A 228 7.16 4.71 -14.96
CA GLY A 228 7.05 3.60 -15.91
C GLY A 228 7.68 2.29 -15.42
N ALA A 229 8.55 2.35 -14.41
CA ALA A 229 9.14 1.17 -13.77
C ALA A 229 8.25 0.59 -12.64
N CYS A 230 7.36 1.40 -12.06
CA CYS A 230 6.50 1.03 -10.94
C CYS A 230 5.11 0.57 -11.41
N GLU A 231 4.36 -0.14 -10.57
CA GLU A 231 2.93 -0.37 -10.84
C GLU A 231 2.14 0.94 -10.75
N ARG A 232 2.52 1.76 -9.76
CA ARG A 232 1.96 3.08 -9.50
C ARG A 232 2.97 3.92 -8.73
N THR A 233 3.01 5.21 -9.02
CA THR A 233 3.80 6.20 -8.28
C THR A 233 2.86 7.19 -7.63
N ILE A 234 3.05 7.47 -6.35
CA ILE A 234 2.27 8.42 -5.58
C ILE A 234 3.19 9.55 -5.15
N ILE A 235 2.87 10.77 -5.56
CA ILE A 235 3.58 12.00 -5.19
C ILE A 235 2.68 12.80 -4.25
N THR A 236 3.02 12.86 -2.97
CA THR A 236 2.27 13.67 -1.99
C THR A 236 2.62 15.15 -2.14
N LEU A 237 1.61 16.01 -2.12
CA LEU A 237 1.71 17.46 -2.34
C LEU A 237 1.34 18.27 -1.07
N GLY A 238 1.60 17.69 0.11
CA GLY A 238 1.19 18.25 1.39
C GLY A 238 -0.31 18.54 1.47
N GLU A 239 -0.68 19.78 1.78
CA GLU A 239 -2.08 20.23 1.89
C GLU A 239 -2.86 20.17 0.56
N LYS A 240 -2.16 20.03 -0.58
CA LYS A 240 -2.78 19.91 -1.91
C LYS A 240 -3.19 18.48 -2.24
N GLY A 241 -2.99 17.52 -1.35
CA GLY A 241 -3.36 16.11 -1.55
C GLY A 241 -2.21 15.29 -2.13
N ALA A 242 -2.48 14.45 -3.13
CA ALA A 242 -1.45 13.66 -3.81
C ALA A 242 -1.77 13.44 -5.29
N LEU A 243 -0.78 13.07 -6.08
CA LEU A 243 -0.93 12.60 -7.45
C LEU A 243 -0.63 11.10 -7.51
N LEU A 244 -1.56 10.32 -8.03
CA LEU A 244 -1.38 8.91 -8.36
C LEU A 244 -1.08 8.82 -9.86
N VAL A 245 0.09 8.31 -10.21
CA VAL A 245 0.54 8.06 -11.58
C VAL A 245 0.58 6.55 -11.81
N PRO A 246 -0.47 5.96 -12.43
CA PRO A 246 -0.43 4.57 -12.85
C PRO A 246 0.63 4.33 -13.92
N ARG A 247 1.23 3.14 -13.96
CA ARG A 247 2.29 2.78 -14.92
C ARG A 247 1.94 3.10 -16.39
N SER A 248 0.69 2.83 -16.77
CA SER A 248 0.21 2.89 -18.16
C SER A 248 -0.64 4.12 -18.46
N ALA A 249 -0.83 5.02 -17.50
CA ALA A 249 -1.72 6.16 -17.68
C ALA A 249 -0.99 7.35 -18.30
N ALA A 250 -1.63 7.99 -19.29
CA ALA A 250 -1.12 9.22 -19.89
C ALA A 250 -1.20 10.43 -18.95
N GLN A 251 -2.05 10.37 -17.92
CA GLN A 251 -2.26 11.49 -16.99
C GLN A 251 -2.33 11.04 -15.51
N PRO A 252 -1.72 11.81 -14.59
CA PRO A 252 -1.88 11.62 -13.15
C PRO A 252 -3.33 11.78 -12.69
N GLN A 253 -3.74 10.99 -11.70
CA GLN A 253 -5.02 11.12 -11.00
C GLN A 253 -4.80 11.88 -9.69
N HIS A 254 -5.59 12.91 -9.44
CA HIS A 254 -5.51 13.66 -8.18
C HIS A 254 -6.26 12.95 -7.06
N ILE A 255 -5.59 12.80 -5.92
CA ILE A 255 -6.16 12.33 -4.66
C ILE A 255 -6.40 13.57 -3.78
N PRO A 256 -7.66 13.91 -3.48
CA PRO A 256 -7.97 15.09 -2.69
C PRO A 256 -7.56 14.92 -1.22
N VAL A 257 -7.28 16.05 -0.57
CA VAL A 257 -7.04 16.09 0.88
C VAL A 257 -8.35 15.96 1.66
N VAL A 258 -8.30 15.33 2.83
CA VAL A 258 -9.35 15.44 3.85
C VAL A 258 -9.07 16.68 4.68
N LYS A 259 -9.90 17.72 4.53
CA LYS A 259 -9.76 18.98 5.28
C LYS A 259 -9.89 18.73 6.78
N VAL A 260 -9.02 19.37 7.55
CA VAL A 260 -9.04 19.37 9.02
C VAL A 260 -9.14 20.80 9.54
N PRO A 261 -9.74 21.03 10.72
CA PRO A 261 -9.85 22.37 11.29
C PRO A 261 -8.48 23.04 11.52
N GLN A 262 -7.49 22.25 11.93
CA GLN A 262 -6.13 22.72 12.19
C GLN A 262 -5.14 21.57 11.97
N ALA A 263 -4.12 21.82 11.15
CA ALA A 263 -2.92 20.99 11.12
C ALA A 263 -1.97 21.47 12.23
N VAL A 264 -1.55 20.54 13.09
CA VAL A 264 -0.70 20.81 14.25
C VAL A 264 0.77 20.51 13.93
N ASP A 265 1.04 19.35 13.34
CA ASP A 265 2.37 18.92 12.94
C ASP A 265 2.25 17.96 11.75
N THR A 266 3.11 18.09 10.72
CA THR A 266 3.00 17.30 9.49
C THR A 266 3.83 16.02 9.48
N ASN A 267 4.59 15.73 10.54
CA ASN A 267 5.48 14.58 10.59
C ASN A 267 4.71 13.27 10.54
N GLY A 268 5.26 12.32 9.80
CA GLY A 268 4.70 11.00 9.59
C GLY A 268 3.38 10.99 8.79
N ALA A 269 2.93 12.12 8.25
CA ALA A 269 1.74 12.17 7.41
C ALA A 269 1.92 11.32 6.13
N GLY A 270 3.09 11.40 5.49
CA GLY A 270 3.44 10.60 4.32
C GLY A 270 3.51 9.09 4.64
N ASP A 271 4.16 8.72 5.74
CA ASP A 271 4.27 7.31 6.16
C ASP A 271 2.91 6.72 6.52
N THR A 272 2.08 7.51 7.22
CA THR A 272 0.70 7.18 7.56
C THR A 272 -0.15 7.02 6.29
N PHE A 273 -0.02 7.95 5.34
CA PHE A 273 -0.69 7.91 4.05
C PHE A 273 -0.33 6.63 3.30
N ALA A 274 0.97 6.37 3.11
CA ALA A 274 1.47 5.23 2.35
C ALA A 274 1.02 3.90 2.97
N THR A 275 1.10 3.78 4.28
CA THR A 275 0.66 2.57 5.00
C THR A 275 -0.83 2.33 4.82
N ALA A 276 -1.67 3.34 5.03
CA ALA A 276 -3.11 3.23 4.88
C ALA A 276 -3.50 2.94 3.42
N PHE A 277 -2.81 3.53 2.45
CA PHE A 277 -2.99 3.25 1.02
C PHE A 277 -2.75 1.77 0.71
N MET A 278 -1.64 1.22 1.21
CA MET A 278 -1.26 -0.17 0.94
C MET A 278 -2.19 -1.17 1.65
N ILE A 279 -2.67 -0.84 2.86
CA ILE A 279 -3.70 -1.64 3.54
C ILE A 279 -5.02 -1.62 2.76
N ALA A 280 -5.44 -0.45 2.25
CA ALA A 280 -6.63 -0.32 1.41
C ALA A 280 -6.51 -1.12 0.11
N LEU A 281 -5.35 -1.08 -0.56
CA LEU A 281 -5.06 -1.91 -1.73
C LEU A 281 -5.16 -3.41 -1.41
N MET A 282 -4.58 -3.85 -0.29
CA MET A 282 -4.69 -5.24 0.16
C MET A 282 -6.16 -5.64 0.39
N ARG A 283 -6.97 -4.74 0.97
CA ARG A 283 -8.42 -4.93 1.15
C ARG A 283 -9.17 -4.98 -0.17
N GLY A 284 -8.59 -4.48 -1.26
CA GLY A 284 -9.25 -4.40 -2.57
C GLY A 284 -10.19 -3.19 -2.66
N ASP A 285 -9.91 -2.14 -1.90
CA ASP A 285 -10.70 -0.92 -1.91
C ASP A 285 -10.62 -0.25 -3.29
N ALA A 286 -11.76 0.21 -3.82
CA ALA A 286 -11.81 0.88 -5.12
C ALA A 286 -11.13 2.26 -5.12
N ASN A 287 -11.02 2.89 -3.95
CA ASN A 287 -10.38 4.19 -3.77
C ASN A 287 -9.41 4.17 -2.57
N PRO A 288 -8.22 3.56 -2.71
CA PRO A 288 -7.22 3.50 -1.65
C PRO A 288 -6.70 4.89 -1.26
N GLY A 289 -6.73 5.86 -2.19
CA GLY A 289 -6.34 7.25 -1.97
C GLY A 289 -7.19 7.95 -0.91
N HIS A 290 -8.50 7.69 -0.89
CA HIS A 290 -9.39 8.24 0.13
C HIS A 290 -9.05 7.74 1.54
N THR A 291 -8.83 6.43 1.68
CA THR A 291 -8.40 5.80 2.95
C THR A 291 -7.06 6.37 3.43
N ALA A 292 -6.12 6.56 2.50
CA ALA A 292 -4.82 7.15 2.77
C ALA A 292 -4.91 8.62 3.23
N ALA A 293 -5.66 9.44 2.50
CA ALA A 293 -5.88 10.86 2.84
C ALA A 293 -6.59 11.02 4.20
N TRP A 294 -7.54 10.14 4.51
CA TRP A 294 -8.17 10.10 5.84
C TRP A 294 -7.14 9.87 6.94
N ALA A 295 -6.37 8.79 6.86
CA ALA A 295 -5.39 8.44 7.89
C ALA A 295 -4.35 9.55 8.08
N ALA A 296 -3.80 10.08 6.98
CA ALA A 296 -2.85 11.19 7.01
C ALA A 296 -3.43 12.44 7.69
N SER A 297 -4.69 12.78 7.40
CA SER A 297 -5.36 13.92 8.03
C SER A 297 -5.46 13.79 9.54
N ARG A 298 -5.60 12.56 10.07
CA ARG A 298 -5.64 12.32 11.52
C ARG A 298 -4.26 12.45 12.15
N ALA A 299 -3.22 12.00 11.44
CA ALA A 299 -1.84 12.20 11.89
C ALA A 299 -1.50 13.69 11.99
N VAL A 300 -1.89 14.52 11.01
CA VAL A 300 -1.50 15.95 11.05
C VAL A 300 -2.18 16.76 12.15
N MET A 301 -3.31 16.28 12.70
CA MET A 301 -4.02 16.93 13.80
C MET A 301 -3.35 16.72 15.16
N GLN A 302 -2.23 16.00 15.23
CA GLN A 302 -1.57 15.63 16.49
C GLN A 302 -0.23 16.34 16.66
N PRO A 303 0.17 16.71 17.89
CA PRO A 303 1.50 17.25 18.16
C PRO A 303 2.59 16.17 18.05
N GLN A 304 3.80 16.59 17.70
CA GLN A 304 4.97 15.69 17.59
C GLN A 304 5.25 14.93 18.90
N THR A 305 5.02 15.56 20.06
CA THR A 305 5.29 14.99 21.39
C THR A 305 4.49 13.71 21.71
N CYS A 306 3.38 13.44 21.01
CA CYS A 306 2.61 12.22 21.20
C CYS A 306 2.66 11.25 20.00
N LYS A 307 3.22 11.69 18.87
CA LYS A 307 3.33 10.86 17.67
C LYS A 307 4.40 9.77 17.85
N PRO A 308 4.22 8.61 17.20
CA PRO A 308 3.03 8.19 16.46
C PRO A 308 1.88 7.65 17.34
N ARG A 309 2.09 7.45 18.65
CA ARG A 309 1.17 6.74 19.57
C ARG A 309 -0.25 7.31 19.67
N CYS A 310 -0.43 8.61 19.50
CA CYS A 310 -1.75 9.26 19.64
C CYS A 310 -2.63 9.21 18.37
N ALA A 311 -2.05 8.94 17.19
CA ALA A 311 -2.79 8.89 15.93
C ALA A 311 -3.82 7.73 15.77
N PRO A 312 -3.61 6.50 16.26
CA PRO A 312 -4.44 5.34 15.90
C PRO A 312 -5.91 5.50 16.31
N ARG A 313 -6.16 6.12 17.46
CA ARG A 313 -7.53 6.35 17.94
C ARG A 313 -8.32 7.26 17.01
N LEU A 314 -7.69 8.30 16.45
CA LEU A 314 -8.37 9.21 15.52
C LEU A 314 -8.60 8.59 14.15
N ILE A 315 -7.75 7.64 13.73
CA ILE A 315 -7.90 6.92 12.47
C ILE A 315 -9.23 6.12 12.45
N THR A 316 -9.61 5.51 13.58
CA THR A 316 -10.76 4.59 13.63
C THR A 316 -11.99 5.12 14.38
N ALA A 317 -11.81 5.88 15.47
CA ALA A 317 -12.92 6.24 16.37
C ALA A 317 -13.63 7.56 16.00
N ALA A 318 -13.09 8.34 15.07
CA ALA A 318 -13.75 9.55 14.59
C ALA A 318 -14.98 9.22 13.72
N PRO A 319 -16.00 10.11 13.63
CA PRO A 319 -17.08 9.94 12.65
C PRO A 319 -16.52 9.80 11.23
N GLY A 320 -16.85 8.72 10.52
CA GLY A 320 -16.24 8.39 9.23
C GLY A 320 -14.87 7.68 9.32
N GLY A 321 -14.50 7.26 10.53
CA GLY A 321 -13.26 6.52 10.81
C GLY A 321 -13.17 5.20 10.04
N LEU A 322 -11.94 4.76 9.82
CA LEU A 322 -11.66 3.54 9.08
C LEU A 322 -12.03 2.31 9.91
N ALA A 323 -12.74 1.37 9.28
CA ALA A 323 -13.08 0.10 9.92
C ALA A 323 -11.80 -0.75 10.12
N PRO A 324 -11.56 -1.31 11.32
CA PRO A 324 -10.53 -2.31 11.53
C PRO A 324 -10.77 -3.57 10.70
N LEU A 325 -9.70 -4.27 10.34
CA LEU A 325 -9.76 -5.49 9.53
C LEU A 325 -10.42 -6.62 10.33
N SER A 326 -11.55 -7.12 9.82
CA SER A 326 -12.31 -8.24 10.37
C SER A 326 -11.79 -9.60 9.87
N GLU A 327 -12.10 -10.66 10.61
CA GLU A 327 -11.78 -12.03 10.18
C GLU A 327 -12.46 -12.40 8.86
N ALA A 328 -13.69 -11.94 8.63
CA ALA A 328 -14.40 -12.15 7.36
C ALA A 328 -13.69 -11.46 6.17
N GLU A 329 -13.07 -10.29 6.38
CA GLU A 329 -12.23 -9.64 5.37
C GLU A 329 -10.95 -10.41 5.12
N ARG A 330 -10.28 -10.93 6.17
CA ARG A 330 -9.07 -11.77 5.98
C ARG A 330 -9.36 -12.99 5.13
N VAL A 331 -10.48 -13.67 5.38
CA VAL A 331 -10.91 -14.83 4.58
C VAL A 331 -11.20 -14.42 3.14
N ARG A 332 -11.86 -13.29 2.90
CA ARG A 332 -12.08 -12.75 1.54
C ARG A 332 -10.78 -12.44 0.82
N ILE A 333 -9.83 -11.80 1.50
CA ILE A 333 -8.49 -11.49 0.96
C ILE A 333 -7.75 -12.80 0.64
N ALA A 334 -7.81 -13.81 1.51
CA ALA A 334 -7.20 -15.12 1.31
C ALA A 334 -7.78 -15.87 0.11
N LEU A 335 -9.08 -15.76 -0.14
CA LEU A 335 -9.75 -16.43 -1.26
C LEU A 335 -9.58 -15.71 -2.60
N ARG A 336 -9.29 -14.41 -2.60
CA ARG A 336 -9.22 -13.58 -3.82
C ARG A 336 -8.29 -14.16 -4.91
N PRO A 337 -7.04 -14.57 -4.63
CA PRO A 337 -6.16 -15.15 -5.65
C PRO A 337 -6.75 -16.39 -6.35
N LEU A 338 -7.44 -17.23 -5.58
CA LEU A 338 -8.06 -18.44 -6.10
C LEU A 338 -9.26 -18.08 -6.97
N LEU A 339 -10.13 -17.19 -6.50
CA LEU A 339 -11.31 -16.75 -7.23
C LEU A 339 -10.94 -16.07 -8.55
N GLN A 340 -9.89 -15.24 -8.55
CA GLN A 340 -9.36 -14.62 -9.77
C GLN A 340 -8.82 -15.67 -10.76
N ALA A 341 -8.09 -16.68 -10.26
CA ALA A 341 -7.59 -17.76 -11.11
C ALA A 341 -8.72 -18.61 -11.72
N LEU A 342 -9.75 -18.92 -10.92
CA LEU A 342 -10.94 -19.63 -11.40
C LEU A 342 -11.72 -18.81 -12.44
N ALA A 343 -11.88 -17.50 -12.21
CA ALA A 343 -12.52 -16.61 -13.17
C ALA A 343 -11.76 -16.57 -14.51
N ALA A 344 -10.44 -16.40 -14.47
CA ALA A 344 -9.59 -16.39 -15.66
C ALA A 344 -9.61 -17.74 -16.41
N ALA A 345 -9.67 -18.87 -15.70
CA ALA A 345 -9.77 -20.19 -16.31
C ALA A 345 -11.16 -20.45 -16.94
N ALA A 346 -12.22 -19.86 -16.39
CA ALA A 346 -13.58 -19.99 -16.91
C ALA A 346 -13.85 -19.09 -18.13
N GLU A 347 -13.13 -17.97 -18.25
CA GLU A 347 -13.29 -16.98 -19.31
C GLU A 347 -13.31 -17.55 -20.75
N PRO A 348 -12.38 -18.42 -21.18
CA PRO A 348 -12.40 -19.01 -22.52
C PRO A 348 -13.60 -19.94 -22.79
N VAL A 349 -14.29 -20.40 -21.75
CA VAL A 349 -15.52 -21.23 -21.88
C VAL A 349 -16.77 -20.34 -21.86
N VAL A 350 -16.79 -19.36 -20.96
CA VAL A 350 -17.96 -18.47 -20.75
C VAL A 350 -18.13 -17.49 -21.89
N GLN A 351 -17.06 -16.88 -22.41
CA GLN A 351 -17.16 -15.89 -23.50
C GLN A 351 -17.83 -16.44 -24.77
N PRO A 352 -17.46 -17.60 -25.34
CA PRO A 352 -18.11 -18.12 -26.55
C PRO A 352 -19.56 -18.55 -26.30
N LEU A 353 -19.90 -19.03 -25.09
CA LEU A 353 -21.28 -19.36 -24.73
C LEU A 353 -22.14 -18.10 -24.58
N ALA A 354 -21.61 -17.05 -23.94
CA ALA A 354 -22.28 -15.76 -23.81
C ALA A 354 -22.45 -15.07 -25.18
N ALA A 355 -21.45 -15.15 -26.06
CA ALA A 355 -21.54 -14.63 -27.43
C ALA A 355 -22.60 -15.38 -28.26
N ARG A 356 -22.68 -16.72 -28.14
CA ARG A 356 -23.73 -17.52 -28.78
C ARG A 356 -25.12 -17.22 -28.24
N ALA A 357 -25.25 -17.03 -26.93
CA ALA A 357 -26.52 -16.65 -26.31
C ALA A 357 -26.95 -15.24 -26.71
N ALA A 358 -26.02 -14.28 -26.78
CA ALA A 358 -26.28 -12.92 -27.24
C ALA A 358 -26.66 -12.87 -28.73
N ALA A 359 -26.05 -13.70 -29.58
CA ALA A 359 -26.41 -13.83 -30.98
C ALA A 359 -27.77 -14.53 -31.21
N ALA A 360 -28.26 -15.29 -30.22
CA ALA A 360 -29.56 -15.96 -30.26
C ALA A 360 -30.72 -15.11 -29.70
N LEU A 361 -30.42 -13.92 -29.16
CA LEU A 361 -31.43 -13.00 -28.62
C LEU A 361 -31.80 -11.95 -29.69
N PRO A 362 -33.11 -11.66 -29.90
CA PRO A 362 -33.53 -10.58 -30.77
C PRO A 362 -32.96 -9.24 -30.28
N THR A 363 -32.53 -8.38 -31.20
CA THR A 363 -31.98 -7.05 -30.92
C THR A 363 -33.01 -6.17 -30.21
N GLY A 364 -33.01 -6.20 -28.88
CA GLY A 364 -33.89 -5.36 -28.08
C GLY A 364 -34.24 -5.93 -26.71
N THR A 365 -33.25 -6.26 -25.88
CA THR A 365 -33.32 -6.19 -24.39
C THR A 365 -32.03 -6.73 -23.80
N LEU A 366 -31.08 -5.85 -23.50
CA LEU A 366 -29.92 -6.19 -22.65
C LEU A 366 -30.28 -5.90 -21.19
N VAL A 367 -30.76 -6.92 -20.48
CA VAL A 367 -30.69 -6.93 -19.01
C VAL A 367 -29.57 -7.89 -18.64
N GLN A 368 -28.43 -7.36 -18.22
CA GLN A 368 -27.38 -8.21 -17.65
C GLN A 368 -27.94 -8.95 -16.41
N PRO A 369 -27.69 -10.27 -16.25
CA PRO A 369 -28.17 -11.00 -15.09
C PRO A 369 -27.61 -10.40 -13.81
N ALA A 370 -28.48 -10.10 -12.83
CA ALA A 370 -28.09 -9.47 -11.57
C ALA A 370 -26.99 -10.24 -10.81
N TRP A 371 -26.90 -11.56 -10.98
CA TRP A 371 -25.88 -12.39 -10.35
C TRP A 371 -24.47 -12.12 -10.88
N VAL A 372 -24.30 -11.70 -12.14
CA VAL A 372 -22.98 -11.37 -12.71
C VAL A 372 -22.46 -10.08 -12.09
N LYS A 373 -23.33 -9.08 -11.89
CA LYS A 373 -23.00 -7.85 -11.15
C LYS A 373 -22.74 -8.12 -9.68
N GLN A 374 -23.53 -8.99 -9.04
CA GLN A 374 -23.32 -9.37 -7.64
C GLN A 374 -22.02 -10.17 -7.46
N LEU A 375 -21.69 -11.08 -8.38
CA LEU A 375 -20.44 -11.83 -8.36
C LEU A 375 -19.25 -10.90 -8.62
N ALA A 376 -19.35 -9.97 -9.59
CA ALA A 376 -18.31 -8.98 -9.87
C ALA A 376 -18.11 -7.99 -8.70
N GLN A 377 -19.18 -7.60 -8.01
CA GLN A 377 -19.13 -6.78 -6.78
C GLN A 377 -18.56 -7.58 -5.60
N TRP A 378 -18.93 -8.85 -5.45
CA TRP A 378 -18.41 -9.75 -4.42
C TRP A 378 -16.93 -10.10 -4.63
N LEU A 379 -16.49 -10.17 -5.89
CA LEU A 379 -15.11 -10.42 -6.31
C LEU A 379 -14.24 -9.14 -6.46
N GLY A 380 -14.84 -7.94 -6.42
CA GLY A 380 -14.15 -6.66 -6.56
C GLY A 380 -13.62 -6.36 -7.98
N VAL A 381 -14.24 -6.91 -9.03
CA VAL A 381 -13.71 -6.90 -10.42
C VAL A 381 -14.30 -5.76 -11.29
N VAL A 382 -14.80 -4.66 -10.73
CA VAL A 382 -15.33 -3.57 -11.59
C VAL A 382 -14.17 -2.78 -12.23
N SER A 383 -13.79 -3.15 -13.45
CA SER A 383 -13.11 -2.25 -14.40
C SER A 383 -14.15 -1.40 -15.12
N GLY A 384 -14.02 -0.08 -15.03
CA GLY A 384 -14.93 0.87 -15.65
C GLY A 384 -14.88 0.84 -17.17
N SER A 385 -16.04 0.68 -17.80
CA SER A 385 -16.34 1.19 -19.14
C SER A 385 -17.83 1.50 -19.22
N SER A 386 -18.24 2.66 -18.73
CA SER A 386 -19.51 3.25 -19.16
C SER A 386 -19.24 4.06 -20.42
N SER A 387 -19.63 3.51 -21.57
CA SER A 387 -19.66 4.22 -22.84
C SER A 387 -20.62 5.41 -22.76
N SER A 388 -20.06 6.62 -22.83
CA SER A 388 -20.81 7.83 -23.15
C SER A 388 -21.07 7.89 -24.65
N ALA A 389 -22.30 7.57 -25.07
CA ALA A 389 -22.74 7.81 -26.44
C ALA A 389 -24.22 8.26 -26.41
N ALA A 390 -24.45 9.54 -26.12
CA ALA A 390 -25.65 10.28 -26.50
C ALA A 390 -25.52 11.75 -26.05
N ALA A 391 -24.95 12.62 -26.91
CA ALA A 391 -25.20 14.06 -26.94
C ALA A 391 -24.37 14.72 -28.06
N ALA A 392 -24.72 14.45 -29.32
CA ALA A 392 -24.24 15.25 -30.46
C ALA A 392 -25.20 15.07 -31.65
N ALA A 393 -26.40 15.64 -31.52
CA ALA A 393 -27.27 15.91 -32.67
C ALA A 393 -28.29 16.99 -32.29
N GLY A 394 -28.25 18.12 -32.98
CA GLY A 394 -29.40 19.03 -33.08
C GLY A 394 -29.25 20.39 -32.38
N VAL A 395 -28.34 21.24 -32.86
CA VAL A 395 -28.58 22.70 -32.86
C VAL A 395 -27.97 23.30 -34.13
N ALA A 396 -28.77 23.39 -35.18
CA ALA A 396 -28.61 24.37 -36.25
C ALA A 396 -29.97 24.60 -36.91
N ALA A 397 -30.32 25.88 -37.05
CA ALA A 397 -31.47 26.46 -37.74
C ALA A 397 -32.85 26.33 -37.06
N ASP A 398 -33.25 27.40 -36.35
CA ASP A 398 -34.31 28.25 -36.91
C ASP A 398 -34.27 29.67 -36.33
N THR A 399 -33.91 30.60 -37.20
CA THR A 399 -34.17 32.03 -37.11
C THR A 399 -35.60 32.30 -37.58
N GLN A 400 -36.45 32.91 -36.75
CA GLN A 400 -37.31 34.08 -37.04
C GLN A 400 -38.59 34.13 -36.19
N ALA A 401 -39.03 35.39 -35.98
CA ALA A 401 -40.26 35.88 -35.34
C ALA A 401 -40.24 35.88 -33.79
N GLY A 402 -40.42 36.98 -33.08
CA GLY A 402 -40.98 38.29 -33.43
C GLY A 402 -41.94 38.70 -32.33
N SER A 403 -41.49 39.55 -31.40
CA SER A 403 -42.20 40.69 -30.77
C SER A 403 -41.39 41.21 -29.59
#